data_AF-A0AA36MDZ3-F1
#
_entry.id   AF-A0AA36MDZ3-F1
#
_cell.length_a   1.000
_cell.length_b   1.000
_cell.length_c   1.000
_cell.angle_alpha   90.00
_cell.angle_beta   90.00
_cell.angle_gamma   90.00
#
_symmetry.space_group_name_H-M   'P 1'
#
loop_
_entity.id
_entity.type
_entity.pdbx_description
1 polymer ?
#
loop_
_entity_poly.entity_id
_entity_poly.type
_entity_poly.pdbx_seq_one_letter_code
_entity_poly.pdbx_strand_id
1 'polypeptide(L)'
;MQAGDMAVKGSSDELAMEMQLREEKTYQTADESKREITVALKIWKQTLEAENKRLNEVLPVVQRRYDELVKQRDALVEKVNKLRESIGMAAYVTEEELKALDADVKTANSFSMESFSQNSETSSCTSLPSLHVEDHCG
;
A
#
# COMPACT_ATOMS: atom_id res chain seq x y z
N MET A 1 -57.10 -16.22 40.23
CA MET A 1 -55.96 -15.45 39.70
C MET A 1 -55.03 -16.45 39.03
N GLN A 2 -55.04 -16.60 37.70
CA GLN A 2 -54.18 -17.60 37.03
C GLN A 2 -53.96 -17.34 35.52
N ALA A 3 -54.89 -16.63 34.86
CA ALA A 3 -54.77 -16.34 33.42
C ALA A 3 -53.79 -15.21 33.05
N GLY A 4 -53.60 -14.23 33.94
CA GLY A 4 -52.69 -13.08 33.70
C GLY A 4 -51.20 -13.45 33.77
N ASP A 5 -50.82 -14.31 34.72
CA ASP A 5 -49.42 -14.72 34.90
C ASP A 5 -48.90 -15.56 33.73
N MET A 6 -49.74 -16.39 33.11
CA MET A 6 -49.32 -17.21 31.96
C MET A 6 -49.14 -16.37 30.69
N ALA A 7 -49.94 -15.31 30.51
CA ALA A 7 -49.82 -14.41 29.35
C ALA A 7 -48.57 -13.52 29.44
N VAL A 8 -48.26 -13.00 30.63
CA VAL A 8 -47.03 -12.23 30.88
C VAL A 8 -45.79 -13.11 30.72
N LYS A 9 -45.84 -14.35 31.23
CA LYS A 9 -44.74 -15.30 31.08
C LYS A 9 -44.52 -15.72 29.63
N GLY A 10 -45.58 -15.99 28.87
CA GLY A 10 -45.49 -16.27 27.42
C GLY A 10 -44.88 -15.11 26.63
N SER A 11 -45.26 -13.87 26.95
CA SER A 11 -44.69 -12.66 26.33
C SER A 11 -43.22 -12.43 26.74
N SER A 12 -42.86 -12.76 27.98
CA SER A 12 -41.47 -12.68 28.48
C SER A 12 -40.56 -13.71 27.80
N ASP A 13 -41.04 -14.94 27.64
CA ASP A 13 -40.29 -16.02 26.99
C ASP A 13 -40.11 -15.74 25.49
N GLU A 14 -41.11 -15.14 24.83
CA GLU A 14 -41.03 -14.72 23.42
C GLU A 14 -40.01 -13.59 23.21
N LEU A 15 -40.00 -12.57 24.09
CA LEU A 15 -39.01 -11.50 24.04
C LEU A 15 -37.58 -12.01 24.27
N ALA A 16 -37.40 -12.97 25.18
CA ALA A 16 -36.09 -13.57 25.45
C ALA A 16 -35.56 -14.34 24.22
N MET A 17 -36.42 -15.10 23.55
CA MET A 17 -36.06 -15.78 22.29
C MET A 17 -35.72 -14.78 21.18
N GLU A 18 -36.48 -13.68 21.03
CA GLU A 18 -36.18 -12.66 20.02
C GLU A 18 -34.84 -11.97 20.29
N MET A 19 -34.54 -11.67 21.55
CA MET A 19 -33.28 -11.07 21.95
C MET A 19 -32.09 -12.00 21.65
N GLN A 20 -32.23 -13.30 21.96
CA GLN A 20 -31.22 -14.31 21.67
C GLN A 20 -30.99 -14.47 20.15
N LEU A 21 -32.07 -14.53 19.36
CA LEU A 21 -31.98 -14.61 17.89
C LEU A 21 -31.28 -13.39 17.29
N ARG A 22 -31.56 -12.19 17.82
CA ARG A 22 -30.90 -10.94 17.37
C ARG A 22 -29.41 -10.94 17.71
N GLU A 23 -29.06 -11.39 18.91
CA GLU A 23 -27.67 -11.52 19.33
C GLU A 23 -26.92 -12.52 18.44
N GLU A 24 -27.48 -13.71 18.21
CA GLU A 24 -26.90 -14.73 17.33
C GLU A 24 -26.70 -14.22 15.90
N LYS A 25 -27.71 -13.55 15.33
CA LYS A 25 -27.61 -12.95 13.99
C LYS A 25 -26.50 -11.90 13.90
N THR A 26 -26.30 -11.13 14.96
CA THR A 26 -25.23 -10.12 15.02
C THR A 26 -23.86 -10.78 15.03
N TYR A 27 -23.66 -11.82 15.85
CA TYR A 27 -22.41 -12.59 15.87
C TYR A 27 -22.14 -13.29 14.55
N GLN A 28 -23.16 -13.88 13.92
CA GLN A 28 -23.01 -14.53 12.62
C GLN A 28 -22.57 -13.54 11.55
N THR A 29 -23.21 -12.37 11.49
CA THR A 29 -22.85 -11.31 10.53
C THR A 29 -21.42 -10.82 10.76
N ALA A 30 -21.00 -10.70 12.02
CA ALA A 30 -19.64 -10.31 12.38
C ALA A 30 -18.59 -11.36 11.98
N ASP A 31 -18.87 -12.65 12.18
CA ASP A 31 -17.97 -13.73 11.77
C ASP A 31 -17.85 -13.86 10.24
N GLU A 32 -18.97 -13.68 9.53
CA GLU A 32 -19.00 -13.61 8.07
C GLU A 32 -18.15 -12.43 7.56
N SER A 33 -18.37 -11.24 8.13
CA SER A 33 -17.58 -10.04 7.80
C SER A 33 -16.08 -10.25 8.07
N LYS A 34 -15.73 -10.86 9.21
CA LYS A 34 -14.34 -11.18 9.55
C LYS A 34 -13.69 -12.12 8.53
N ARG A 35 -14.43 -13.13 8.07
CA ARG A 35 -13.98 -14.08 7.04
C ARG A 35 -13.74 -13.37 5.72
N GLU A 36 -14.67 -12.53 5.28
CA GLU A 36 -14.56 -11.75 4.05
C GLU A 36 -13.36 -10.80 4.09
N ILE A 37 -13.20 -10.04 5.18
CA ILE A 37 -12.05 -9.14 5.39
C ILE A 37 -10.74 -9.93 5.33
N THR A 38 -10.68 -11.10 5.96
CA THR A 38 -9.49 -11.95 5.96
C THR A 38 -9.11 -12.40 4.55
N VAL A 39 -10.10 -12.79 3.74
CA VAL A 39 -9.88 -13.17 2.34
C VAL A 39 -9.40 -11.96 1.53
N ALA A 40 -10.05 -10.81 1.67
CA ALA A 40 -9.68 -9.58 0.97
C ALA A 40 -8.23 -9.15 1.29
N LEU A 41 -7.85 -9.16 2.57
CA LEU A 41 -6.49 -8.85 3.01
C LEU A 41 -5.45 -9.80 2.40
N LYS A 42 -5.75 -11.10 2.34
CA LYS A 42 -4.86 -12.09 1.73
C LYS A 42 -4.67 -11.82 0.24
N ILE A 43 -5.74 -11.52 -0.48
CA ILE A 43 -5.69 -11.19 -1.92
C ILE A 43 -4.86 -9.92 -2.11
N TRP A 44 -5.13 -8.86 -1.35
CA TRP A 44 -4.38 -7.60 -1.46
C TRP A 44 -2.89 -7.78 -1.17
N LYS A 45 -2.54 -8.55 -0.14
CA LYS A 45 -1.15 -8.88 0.15
C LYS A 45 -0.47 -9.58 -1.03
N GLN A 46 -1.11 -10.60 -1.60
CA GLN A 46 -0.57 -11.34 -2.75
C GLN A 46 -0.42 -10.45 -3.98
N THR A 47 -1.39 -9.58 -4.27
CA THR A 47 -1.32 -8.63 -5.37
C THR A 47 -0.17 -7.63 -5.17
N LEU A 48 0.00 -7.12 -3.95
CA LEU A 48 1.09 -6.20 -3.64
C LEU A 48 2.47 -6.85 -3.78
N GLU A 49 2.62 -8.09 -3.32
CA GLU A 49 3.85 -8.89 -3.49
C GLU A 49 4.17 -9.14 -4.97
N ALA A 50 3.15 -9.45 -5.78
CA ALA A 50 3.31 -9.66 -7.22
C ALA A 50 3.74 -8.38 -7.95
N GLU A 51 3.11 -7.24 -7.65
CA GLU A 51 3.49 -5.96 -8.25
C GLU A 51 4.89 -5.51 -7.80
N ASN A 52 5.25 -5.71 -6.53
CA ASN A 52 6.59 -5.41 -6.06
C ASN A 52 7.65 -6.23 -6.81
N LYS A 53 7.40 -7.54 -6.98
CA LYS A 53 8.27 -8.40 -7.80
C LYS A 53 8.39 -7.88 -9.23
N ARG A 54 7.28 -7.52 -9.87
CA ARG A 54 7.26 -6.98 -11.23
C ARG A 54 8.07 -5.68 -11.35
N LEU A 55 7.95 -4.79 -10.37
CA LEU A 55 8.72 -3.55 -10.32
C LEU A 55 10.22 -3.82 -10.19
N ASN A 56 10.63 -4.75 -9.32
CA ASN A 56 12.03 -5.14 -9.15
C ASN A 56 12.64 -5.74 -10.43
N GLU A 57 11.84 -6.38 -11.29
CA GLU A 57 12.28 -6.90 -12.58
C GLU A 57 12.37 -5.81 -13.65
N VAL A 58 11.41 -4.89 -13.70
CA VAL A 58 11.29 -3.87 -14.75
C VAL A 58 12.23 -2.68 -14.52
N LEU A 59 12.37 -2.21 -13.29
CA LEU A 59 13.16 -1.03 -12.94
C LEU A 59 14.62 -1.09 -13.46
N PRO A 60 15.40 -2.17 -13.24
CA PRO A 60 16.78 -2.25 -13.74
C PRO A 60 16.85 -2.33 -15.27
N VAL A 61 15.81 -2.82 -15.95
CA VAL A 61 15.75 -2.83 -17.43
C VAL A 61 15.53 -1.42 -17.96
N VAL A 62 14.61 -0.67 -17.35
CA VAL A 62 14.34 0.73 -17.71
C VAL A 62 15.58 1.58 -17.45
N GLN A 63 16.21 1.43 -16.29
CA GLN A 63 17.41 2.17 -15.93
C GLN A 63 18.56 1.92 -16.92
N ARG A 64 18.82 0.66 -17.28
CA ARG A 64 19.84 0.33 -18.29
C ARG A 64 19.55 0.96 -19.66
N ARG A 65 18.31 0.88 -20.13
CA ARG A 65 17.92 1.51 -21.41
C ARG A 65 18.06 3.02 -21.37
N TYR A 66 17.71 3.63 -20.25
CA TYR A 66 17.89 5.06 -20.04
C TYR A 66 19.37 5.44 -20.11
N ASP A 67 20.25 4.71 -19.40
CA ASP A 67 21.69 4.95 -19.42
C ASP A 67 22.30 4.80 -20.83
N GLU A 68 21.80 3.84 -21.63
CA GLU A 68 22.20 3.67 -23.03
C GLU A 68 21.76 4.85 -23.91
N LEU A 69 20.53 5.32 -23.75
CA LEU A 69 20.01 6.48 -24.49
C LEU A 69 20.77 7.76 -24.12
N VAL A 70 21.12 7.95 -22.85
CA VAL A 70 21.98 9.05 -22.38
C VAL A 70 23.32 9.04 -23.10
N LYS A 71 24.01 7.89 -23.14
CA LYS A 71 25.29 7.76 -23.88
C LYS A 71 25.15 8.06 -25.37
N GLN A 72 24.07 7.61 -26.00
CA GLN A 72 23.80 7.89 -27.41
C GLN A 72 23.56 9.38 -27.66
N ARG A 73 22.78 10.02 -26.79
CA ARG A 73 22.50 11.46 -26.81
C ARG A 73 23.78 12.26 -26.65
N ASP A 74 24.63 11.91 -25.69
CA ASP A 74 25.92 12.58 -25.44
C ASP A 74 26.86 12.48 -26.65
N ALA A 75 27.01 11.28 -27.21
CA ALA A 75 27.85 11.05 -28.39
C ALA A 75 27.34 11.79 -29.64
N LEU A 76 26.01 11.93 -29.77
CA LEU A 76 25.41 12.68 -30.87
C LEU A 76 25.63 14.18 -30.69
N VAL A 77 25.43 14.71 -29.48
CA VAL A 77 25.70 16.12 -29.14
C VAL A 77 27.15 16.47 -29.42
N GLU A 78 28.10 15.63 -29.01
CA GLU A 78 29.52 15.84 -29.28
C GLU A 78 29.81 15.94 -30.79
N LYS A 79 29.27 15.01 -31.60
CA LYS A 79 29.44 15.02 -33.06
C LYS A 79 28.82 16.25 -33.71
N VAL A 80 27.61 16.63 -33.30
CA VAL A 80 26.93 17.82 -33.80
C VAL A 80 27.70 19.09 -33.46
N ASN A 81 28.20 19.19 -32.22
CA ASN A 81 28.99 20.34 -31.79
C ASN A 81 30.30 20.45 -32.59
N LYS A 82 31.02 19.35 -32.81
CA LYS A 82 32.22 19.33 -33.68
C LYS A 82 31.91 19.78 -35.11
N LEU A 83 30.79 19.31 -35.68
CA LEU A 83 30.35 19.74 -37.01
C LEU A 83 30.04 21.24 -37.04
N ARG A 84 29.33 21.78 -36.03
CA ARG A 84 29.03 23.21 -35.92
C ARG A 84 30.29 24.06 -35.76
N GLU A 85 31.24 23.61 -34.95
CA GLU A 85 32.53 24.26 -34.78
C GLU A 85 33.30 24.32 -36.11
N SER A 86 33.28 23.24 -36.91
CA SER A 86 33.95 23.20 -38.22
C SER A 86 33.42 24.21 -39.24
N ILE A 87 32.18 24.68 -39.06
CA ILE A 87 31.54 25.71 -39.90
C ILE A 87 31.47 27.07 -39.20
N GLY A 88 32.18 27.25 -38.08
CA GLY A 88 32.25 28.52 -37.34
C GLY A 88 30.96 28.89 -36.60
N MET A 89 30.09 27.91 -36.32
CA MET A 89 28.84 28.12 -35.59
C MET A 89 29.00 27.79 -34.11
N ALA A 90 28.18 28.45 -33.28
CA ALA A 90 28.07 28.12 -31.86
C ALA A 90 27.60 26.67 -31.63
N ALA A 91 27.98 26.11 -30.48
CA ALA A 91 27.54 24.80 -30.03
C ALA A 91 26.01 24.70 -30.00
N TYR A 92 25.50 23.50 -30.26
CA TYR A 92 24.08 23.21 -30.20
C TYR A 92 23.57 23.15 -28.77
N VAL A 93 24.30 22.45 -27.89
CA VAL A 93 24.02 22.27 -26.46
C VAL A 93 25.35 22.29 -25.73
N THR A 94 25.44 23.01 -24.60
CA THR A 94 26.65 23.04 -23.76
C THR A 94 26.69 21.89 -22.76
N GLU A 95 27.86 21.64 -22.18
CA GLU A 95 28.02 20.57 -21.18
C GLU A 95 27.19 20.85 -19.91
N GLU A 96 27.05 22.12 -19.52
CA GLU A 96 26.24 22.55 -18.39
C GLU A 96 24.74 22.30 -18.61
N GLU A 97 24.24 22.59 -19.82
CA GLU A 97 22.86 22.32 -20.22
C GLU A 97 22.56 20.82 -20.23
N LEU A 98 23.54 20.01 -20.68
CA LEU A 98 23.43 18.55 -20.67
C LEU A 98 23.37 17.98 -19.24
N LYS A 99 24.24 18.48 -18.35
CA LYS A 99 24.25 18.10 -16.93
C LYS A 99 22.96 18.50 -16.21
N ALA A 100 22.40 19.67 -16.52
CA ALA A 100 21.13 20.11 -15.95
C ALA A 100 19.98 19.18 -16.38
N LEU A 101 19.94 18.79 -17.65
CA LEU A 101 18.93 17.85 -18.17
C LEU A 101 19.02 16.48 -17.50
N ASP A 102 20.24 15.98 -17.25
CA ASP A 102 20.45 14.68 -16.59
C ASP A 102 20.10 14.70 -15.11
N ALA A 103 20.34 15.83 -14.43
CA ALA A 103 19.95 16.02 -13.04
C ALA A 103 18.42 16.00 -12.86
N ASP A 104 17.69 16.65 -13.77
CA ASP A 104 16.22 16.69 -13.74
C ASP A 104 15.61 15.30 -13.94
N VAL A 105 16.11 14.54 -14.91
CA VAL A 105 15.60 13.20 -15.21
C VAL A 105 15.93 12.18 -14.11
N LYS A 106 17.11 12.28 -13.49
CA LYS A 106 17.45 11.45 -12.32
C LYS A 106 16.54 11.74 -11.13
N THR A 107 16.16 13.00 -10.93
CA THR A 107 15.24 13.39 -9.85
C THR A 107 13.84 12.86 -10.13
N ALA A 108 13.33 12.99 -11.36
CA ALA A 108 12.02 12.50 -11.76
C ALA A 108 11.87 10.96 -11.69
N ASN A 109 12.97 10.22 -11.88
CA ASN A 109 12.99 8.76 -11.79
C ASN A 109 13.47 8.22 -10.43
N SER A 110 13.75 9.09 -9.46
CA SER A 110 14.11 8.69 -8.09
C SER A 110 12.88 8.27 -7.29
N PHE A 111 12.29 7.12 -7.64
CA PHE A 111 11.48 6.39 -6.69
C PHE A 111 12.44 5.63 -5.76
N SER A 112 12.90 6.27 -4.69
CA SER A 112 13.77 5.62 -3.70
C SER A 112 12.96 4.59 -2.90
N MET A 113 13.11 3.32 -3.28
CA MET A 113 12.57 2.16 -2.56
C MET A 113 13.40 1.78 -1.32
N GLU A 114 14.57 2.40 -1.11
CA GLU A 114 15.46 2.13 0.03
C GLU A 114 14.80 2.34 1.41
N SER A 115 13.66 3.04 1.48
CA SER A 115 12.93 3.32 2.71
C SER A 115 12.04 2.18 3.23
N PHE A 116 11.83 1.10 2.47
CA PHE A 116 11.01 -0.03 2.94
C PHE A 116 11.80 -1.16 3.60
N SER A 117 13.12 -1.16 3.50
CA SER A 117 13.99 -2.22 4.03
C SER A 117 14.16 -2.21 5.56
N GLN A 118 13.73 -1.14 6.24
CA GLN A 118 13.86 -1.00 7.70
C GLN A 118 12.57 -1.27 8.49
N ASN A 119 11.44 -1.50 7.83
CA ASN A 119 10.15 -1.67 8.51
C ASN A 119 9.72 -3.14 8.63
N SER A 120 10.54 -4.08 8.14
CA SER A 120 10.20 -5.50 8.09
C SER A 120 10.39 -6.25 9.42
N GLU A 121 10.93 -5.62 10.47
CA GLU A 121 11.26 -6.31 11.73
C GLU A 121 10.46 -5.89 12.96
N THR A 122 9.49 -4.96 12.88
CA THR A 122 8.67 -4.62 14.05
C THR A 122 7.18 -4.51 13.72
N SER A 123 6.58 -5.62 13.27
CA SER A 123 5.14 -5.82 13.50
C SER A 123 4.97 -6.39 14.91
N SER A 124 5.20 -5.55 15.92
CA SER A 124 4.82 -5.86 17.29
C SER A 124 3.31 -5.66 17.36
N CYS A 125 2.56 -6.76 17.40
CA CYS A 125 1.13 -6.73 17.69
C CYS A 125 0.95 -6.15 19.10
N THR A 126 0.70 -4.84 19.19
CA THR A 126 0.34 -4.20 20.45
C THR A 126 -0.97 -4.83 20.93
N SER A 127 -0.89 -5.63 21.99
CA SER A 127 -2.06 -6.20 22.65
C SER A 127 -3.00 -5.09 23.10
N LEU A 128 -4.29 -5.26 22.82
CA LEU A 128 -5.37 -4.38 23.26
C LEU A 128 -5.26 -4.12 24.79
N PRO A 129 -5.57 -2.91 25.27
CA PRO A 129 -5.56 -2.63 26.70
C PRO A 129 -6.61 -3.50 27.40
N SER A 130 -6.13 -4.35 28.32
CA SER A 130 -6.96 -5.08 29.26
C SER A 130 -7.69 -4.06 30.13
N LEU A 131 -8.99 -3.88 29.88
CA LEU A 131 -9.90 -3.19 30.80
C LEU A 131 -9.88 -3.94 32.14
N HIS A 132 -9.26 -3.32 33.15
CA HIS A 132 -9.38 -3.72 34.54
C HIS A 132 -10.83 -3.46 34.95
N VAL A 133 -11.61 -4.53 35.16
CA VAL A 133 -12.89 -4.42 35.86
C VAL A 133 -12.53 -4.40 37.34
N GLU A 134 -12.71 -3.25 37.99
CA GLU A 134 -12.66 -3.15 39.45
C GLU A 134 -13.87 -3.90 40.02
N ASP A 135 -13.62 -5.04 40.66
CA ASP A 135 -14.54 -5.64 41.61
C ASP A 135 -14.61 -4.75 42.87
N HIS A 136 -15.75 -4.09 43.06
CA HIS A 136 -16.16 -3.58 44.37
C HIS A 136 -17.24 -4.51 44.94
N CYS A 137 -16.80 -5.49 45.74
CA CYS A 137 -17.61 -6.05 46.81
C CYS A 137 -17.23 -5.33 48.11
N GLY A 138 -18.18 -4.57 48.64
CA GLY A 138 -18.22 -4.03 50.01
C GLY A 138 -19.66 -4.05 50.48
#